data_AF-A0A329SY03-F1
#
_entry.id   AF-A0A329SY03-F1
#
_cell.length_a   1.000
_cell.length_b   1.000
_cell.length_c   1.000
_cell.angle_alpha   90.00
_cell.angle_beta   90.00
_cell.angle_gamma   90.00
#
_symmetry.space_group_name_H-M   'P 1'
#
loop_
_entity.id
_entity.type
_entity.pdbx_description
1 polymer ?
#
loop_
_entity_poly.entity_id
_entity_poly.type
_entity_poly.pdbx_seq_one_letter_code
_entity_poly.pdbx_strand_id
1 'polypeptide(L)'
;MGKVRSLDSSLVLSGPQLAARGRISLSTQRLLFLVWMSIGVAPLLLQARSYVRFVTPHKISRSLLPPDTDVQDTTDLFEHCPVEGLFIAGIWWNVVPAHHYPAEGGKLCHFTVPQYNIHGNYFLGFNATNASSTTPSSCTEQSFPFSHYFYHGSIGYFAFYEEARGTYCANDKTAYVLVGGLGTYDSNGAWLANDQGSTEYRESYWYGLSGSVWIAYRILMLRRSYISCKRYGKRCDRMCEGLRLNDAVVYVQESMRLSAYDARNFHRVALLYLLVEGLMGDLFLLIAQEGIIGRLQYISLGYNLSGVMSMLFEIVETMHWLGERIRILIKRLLFNYETMLLGECICAAAMQRYLTALNRSKGFKHSDSASKFLSPYVWSLVGHGVIVLGCVLVLVTVRSLGAIIYMRIKYGCFAILGTSCCVDTTLGIRGKLVVLGGYAFENRKLYYKLATLKAFGMMKMVEEDGNEFLVLHKLYWIAIPRRDLFVIGSVHGKKVQPCDERLCNGVVSSFTQVLGGVVGDTGSNRWLRGASSNRVALAPATIKVGSPRIPSLTN
;
A
#
# COMPACT_ATOMS: atom_id res chain seq x y z
N MET A 1 -30.93 -58.98 -24.05
CA MET A 1 -30.28 -60.22 -23.58
C MET A 1 -28.92 -59.79 -23.02
N GLY A 2 -28.61 -59.68 -21.74
CA GLY A 2 -29.00 -60.36 -20.50
C GLY A 2 -27.67 -60.53 -19.75
N LYS A 3 -27.40 -59.78 -18.66
CA LYS A 3 -27.54 -60.29 -17.29
C LYS A 3 -27.34 -59.13 -16.29
N VAL A 4 -28.30 -58.99 -15.39
CA VAL A 4 -28.18 -58.29 -14.11
C VAL A 4 -27.46 -59.20 -13.12
N ARG A 5 -26.58 -58.66 -12.28
CA ARG A 5 -26.36 -59.14 -10.90
C ARG A 5 -25.82 -58.00 -10.04
N SER A 6 -26.69 -57.52 -9.16
CA SER A 6 -26.37 -56.85 -7.90
C SER A 6 -25.65 -57.85 -6.96
N LEU A 7 -24.75 -57.34 -6.12
CA LEU A 7 -24.53 -57.85 -4.76
C LEU A 7 -23.79 -56.80 -3.91
N ASP A 8 -24.35 -56.56 -2.73
CA ASP A 8 -23.93 -55.68 -1.65
C ASP A 8 -22.64 -56.10 -0.92
N SER A 9 -22.17 -55.17 -0.08
CA SER A 9 -21.68 -55.38 1.30
C SER A 9 -20.18 -55.17 1.60
N SER A 10 -19.97 -54.10 2.38
CA SER A 10 -19.21 -54.06 3.65
C SER A 10 -17.69 -54.28 3.69
N LEU A 11 -17.05 -53.29 4.33
CA LEU A 11 -15.92 -53.42 5.28
C LEU A 11 -14.63 -54.11 4.80
N VAL A 12 -13.60 -53.29 4.56
CA VAL A 12 -12.24 -53.62 4.99
C VAL A 12 -11.67 -52.48 5.83
N LEU A 13 -11.29 -52.89 7.03
CA LEU A 13 -10.64 -52.18 8.12
C LEU A 13 -9.24 -51.67 7.75
N SER A 14 -8.89 -50.52 8.34
CA SER A 14 -7.58 -50.15 8.92
C SER A 14 -6.27 -50.65 8.30
N GLY A 15 -5.42 -49.68 7.92
CA GLY A 15 -3.98 -49.88 7.74
C GLY A 15 -3.22 -48.55 7.63
N PRO A 16 -2.36 -48.20 8.60
CA PRO A 16 -1.56 -46.98 8.61
C PRO A 16 -0.28 -47.13 7.78
N GLN A 17 0.35 -45.99 7.49
CA GLN A 17 1.66 -45.84 6.84
C GLN A 17 1.68 -45.97 5.31
N LEU A 18 1.84 -44.84 4.62
CA LEU A 18 2.91 -44.64 3.64
C LEU A 18 2.93 -43.18 3.16
N ALA A 19 3.55 -42.30 3.96
CA ALA A 19 4.15 -41.05 3.48
C ALA A 19 5.09 -40.45 4.54
N ALA A 20 5.93 -41.28 5.17
CA ALA A 20 7.09 -40.80 5.90
C ALA A 20 8.21 -40.51 4.89
N ARG A 21 8.18 -39.32 4.27
CA ARG A 21 9.34 -38.73 3.59
C ARG A 21 9.48 -37.28 4.03
N GLY A 22 10.21 -37.11 5.13
CA GLY A 22 10.89 -35.90 5.63
C GLY A 22 10.47 -34.53 5.07
N ARG A 23 9.21 -34.13 5.19
CA ARG A 23 8.87 -32.70 5.31
C ARG A 23 8.78 -32.41 6.78
N ILE A 24 9.64 -31.52 7.27
CA ILE A 24 9.43 -30.86 8.56
C ILE A 24 8.03 -30.22 8.47
N SER A 25 7.04 -30.85 9.12
CA SER A 25 5.68 -30.32 9.14
C SER A 25 5.67 -29.12 10.06
N LEU A 26 5.73 -27.93 9.46
CA LEU A 26 5.69 -26.68 10.19
C LEU A 26 4.27 -26.50 10.74
N SER A 27 4.11 -26.38 12.07
CA SER A 27 2.82 -26.05 12.70
C SER A 27 2.20 -24.80 12.07
N THR A 28 0.87 -24.71 11.99
CA THR A 28 0.17 -23.56 11.42
C THR A 28 0.55 -22.26 12.13
N GLN A 29 0.73 -22.29 13.46
CA GLN A 29 1.19 -21.13 14.21
C GLN A 29 2.57 -20.62 13.74
N ARG A 30 3.54 -21.52 13.50
CA ARG A 30 4.88 -21.15 13.01
C ARG A 30 4.82 -20.63 11.57
N LEU A 31 3.99 -21.24 10.71
CA LEU A 31 3.80 -20.77 9.34
C LEU A 31 3.29 -19.33 9.30
N LEU A 32 2.21 -19.05 10.05
CA LEU A 32 1.63 -17.70 10.14
C LEU A 32 2.62 -16.70 10.71
N PHE A 33 3.45 -17.09 11.69
CA PHE A 33 4.51 -16.25 12.23
C PHE A 33 5.56 -15.88 11.19
N LEU A 34 6.08 -16.86 10.44
CA LEU A 34 7.08 -16.61 9.38
C LEU A 34 6.52 -15.70 8.29
N VAL A 35 5.28 -15.94 7.86
CA VAL A 35 4.62 -15.08 6.86
C VAL A 35 4.45 -13.67 7.43
N TRP A 36 3.96 -13.51 8.67
CA TRP A 36 3.81 -12.21 9.33
C TRP A 36 5.13 -11.45 9.45
N MET A 37 6.24 -12.12 9.76
CA MET A 37 7.56 -11.52 9.76
C MET A 37 7.93 -10.98 8.37
N SER A 38 7.75 -11.79 7.33
CA SER A 38 8.14 -11.45 5.96
C SER A 38 7.31 -10.32 5.35
N ILE A 39 5.98 -10.35 5.49
CA ILE A 39 5.10 -9.37 4.83
C ILE A 39 4.66 -8.22 5.74
N GLY A 40 4.93 -8.30 7.05
CA GLY A 40 4.60 -7.27 8.02
C GLY A 40 5.82 -6.54 8.55
N VAL A 41 6.75 -7.27 9.19
CA VAL A 41 7.90 -6.67 9.88
C VAL A 41 8.97 -6.16 8.91
N ALA A 42 9.32 -6.93 7.87
CA ALA A 42 10.36 -6.51 6.93
C ALA A 42 10.01 -5.18 6.20
N PRO A 43 8.78 -4.96 5.69
CA PRO A 43 8.39 -3.66 5.15
C PRO A 43 8.43 -2.53 6.18
N LEU A 44 8.03 -2.79 7.43
CA LEU A 44 8.10 -1.78 8.50
C LEU A 44 9.55 -1.36 8.78
N LEU A 45 10.50 -2.30 8.79
CA LEU A 45 11.92 -1.99 8.99
C LEU A 45 12.49 -1.14 7.85
N LEU A 46 12.12 -1.44 6.60
CA LEU A 46 12.48 -0.60 5.46
C LEU A 46 11.92 0.81 5.61
N GLN A 47 10.65 0.93 5.98
CA GLN A 47 9.99 2.22 6.21
C GLN A 47 10.62 3.00 7.37
N ALA A 48 10.94 2.34 8.48
CA ALA A 48 11.60 2.96 9.63
C ALA A 48 13.00 3.47 9.28
N ARG A 49 13.78 2.69 8.53
CA ARG A 49 15.09 3.12 8.02
C ARG A 49 14.97 4.37 7.15
N SER A 50 13.99 4.38 6.24
CA SER A 50 13.69 5.53 5.39
C SER A 50 13.33 6.76 6.20
N TYR A 51 12.43 6.62 7.17
CA TYR A 51 12.03 7.70 8.07
C TYR A 51 13.22 8.27 8.86
N VAL A 52 14.08 7.41 9.41
CA VAL A 52 15.28 7.84 10.15
C VAL A 52 16.19 8.69 9.26
N ARG A 53 16.38 8.32 7.98
CA ARG A 53 17.18 9.11 7.05
C ARG A 53 16.63 10.52 6.82
N PHE A 54 15.31 10.66 6.76
CA PHE A 54 14.68 11.95 6.48
C PHE A 54 14.52 12.85 7.70
N VAL A 55 14.35 12.26 8.88
CA VAL A 55 14.25 13.02 10.14
C VAL A 55 15.61 13.43 10.70
N THR A 56 16.69 12.80 10.23
CA THR A 56 18.05 13.16 10.67
C THR A 56 18.36 14.58 10.20
N PRO A 57 18.83 15.48 11.10
CA PRO A 57 19.24 16.82 10.70
C PRO A 57 20.32 16.79 9.63
N HIS A 58 20.17 17.65 8.63
CA HIS A 58 21.11 17.77 7.53
C HIS A 58 21.73 19.17 7.46
N LYS A 59 22.81 19.29 6.70
CA LYS A 59 23.53 20.54 6.49
C LYS A 59 23.86 20.68 5.01
N ILE A 60 23.66 21.88 4.47
CA ILE A 60 23.95 22.19 3.07
C ILE A 60 25.46 22.43 2.92
N SER A 61 26.08 21.80 1.93
CA SER A 61 27.48 22.07 1.60
C SER A 61 27.70 23.56 1.31
N ARG A 62 28.73 24.16 1.93
CA ARG A 62 29.02 25.60 1.81
C ARG A 62 29.21 26.08 0.37
N SER A 63 29.77 25.24 -0.50
CA SER A 63 29.98 25.54 -1.91
C SER A 63 28.68 25.67 -2.73
N LEU A 64 27.54 25.29 -2.14
CA LEU A 64 26.24 25.37 -2.78
C LEU A 64 25.36 26.51 -2.22
N LEU A 65 25.83 27.18 -1.16
CA LEU A 65 25.15 28.34 -0.59
C LEU A 65 25.51 29.58 -1.40
N PRO A 66 24.53 30.48 -1.66
CA PRO A 66 24.83 31.75 -2.29
C PRO A 66 25.75 32.60 -1.40
N PRO A 67 26.59 33.47 -1.98
CA PRO A 67 27.35 34.45 -1.21
C PRO A 67 26.39 35.41 -0.48
N ASP A 68 26.84 36.02 0.62
CA ASP A 68 26.05 36.96 1.45
C ASP A 68 25.64 38.27 0.70
N THR A 69 25.94 38.38 -0.59
CA THR A 69 25.62 39.51 -1.45
C THR A 69 24.34 39.26 -2.25
N ASP A 70 23.37 40.17 -2.19
CA ASP A 70 22.06 40.08 -2.88
C ASP A 70 22.11 40.28 -4.42
N VAL A 71 23.28 40.20 -5.06
CA VAL A 71 23.41 40.44 -6.51
C VAL A 71 23.04 39.16 -7.28
N GLN A 72 21.75 39.02 -7.56
CA GLN A 72 21.22 37.98 -8.45
C GLN A 72 21.38 38.40 -9.91
N ASP A 73 22.15 37.64 -10.68
CA ASP A 73 22.31 37.91 -12.11
C ASP A 73 21.38 37.02 -12.95
N THR A 74 20.60 37.66 -13.81
CA THR A 74 19.64 37.03 -14.73
C THR A 74 20.01 37.18 -16.20
N THR A 75 21.18 37.76 -16.49
CA THR A 75 21.69 37.95 -17.86
C THR A 75 22.23 36.64 -18.45
N ASP A 76 21.89 36.38 -19.71
CA ASP A 76 22.36 35.24 -20.51
C ASP A 76 22.37 33.90 -19.76
N LEU A 77 21.25 33.59 -19.08
CA LEU A 77 21.13 32.45 -18.16
C LEU A 77 21.58 31.13 -18.77
N PHE A 78 21.21 30.83 -20.02
CA PHE A 78 21.56 29.55 -20.63
C PHE A 78 23.02 29.47 -21.11
N GLU A 79 23.71 30.59 -21.25
CA GLU A 79 25.15 30.60 -21.52
C GLU A 79 25.94 30.32 -20.24
N HIS A 80 25.47 30.88 -19.13
CA HIS A 80 26.13 30.76 -17.82
C HIS A 80 25.73 29.52 -17.02
N CYS A 81 24.49 29.08 -17.18
CA CYS A 81 23.86 27.97 -16.47
C CYS A 81 23.24 27.00 -17.50
N PRO A 82 24.07 26.28 -18.29
CA PRO A 82 23.66 25.55 -19.49
C PRO A 82 22.98 24.19 -19.21
N VAL A 83 22.60 23.91 -17.96
CA VAL A 83 22.01 22.64 -17.55
C VAL A 83 20.53 22.61 -17.90
N GLU A 84 20.14 21.74 -18.83
CA GLU A 84 18.74 21.55 -19.24
C GLU A 84 18.09 20.32 -18.60
N GLY A 85 18.91 19.36 -18.16
CA GLY A 85 18.44 18.09 -17.63
C GLY A 85 19.25 17.60 -16.44
N LEU A 86 18.57 16.92 -15.52
CA LEU A 86 19.18 16.29 -14.35
C LEU A 86 18.82 14.80 -14.34
N PHE A 87 19.82 13.93 -14.40
CA PHE A 87 19.67 12.49 -14.39
C PHE A 87 20.05 11.92 -13.03
N ILE A 88 19.05 11.44 -12.28
CA ILE A 88 19.20 10.90 -10.92
C ILE A 88 18.43 9.58 -10.83
N ALA A 89 19.06 8.54 -10.30
CA ALA A 89 18.42 7.26 -10.02
C ALA A 89 17.69 6.62 -11.22
N GLY A 90 18.25 6.81 -12.42
CA GLY A 90 17.69 6.27 -13.66
C GLY A 90 16.54 7.08 -14.25
N ILE A 91 16.27 8.29 -13.73
CA ILE A 91 15.19 9.17 -14.19
C ILE A 91 15.77 10.51 -14.62
N TRP A 92 15.27 11.02 -15.75
CA TRP A 92 15.60 12.34 -16.26
C TRP A 92 14.56 13.39 -15.84
N TRP A 93 15.02 14.51 -15.29
CA TRP A 93 14.22 15.63 -14.79
C TRP A 93 14.53 16.91 -15.56
N ASN A 94 13.52 17.76 -15.77
CA ASN A 94 13.70 19.05 -16.41
C ASN A 94 14.37 20.02 -15.44
N VAL A 95 15.36 20.79 -15.92
CA VAL A 95 15.98 21.86 -15.13
C VAL A 95 15.75 23.18 -15.82
N VAL A 96 15.33 24.19 -15.04
CA VAL A 96 15.18 25.56 -15.52
C VAL A 96 16.00 26.48 -14.62
N PRO A 97 17.08 27.11 -15.14
CA PRO A 97 17.84 28.09 -14.37
C PRO A 97 17.02 29.37 -14.16
N ALA A 98 17.14 29.97 -12.98
CA ALA A 98 16.41 31.19 -12.62
C ALA A 98 17.32 32.41 -12.51
N HIS A 99 18.47 32.26 -11.84
CA HIS A 99 19.48 33.29 -11.63
C HIS A 99 20.81 32.62 -11.26
N HIS A 100 21.90 33.38 -11.26
CA HIS A 100 23.22 32.86 -10.96
C HIS A 100 24.08 33.83 -10.15
N TYR A 101 25.11 33.28 -9.51
CA TYR A 101 26.08 33.97 -8.69
C TYR A 101 27.50 33.61 -9.14
N PRO A 102 28.46 34.54 -9.04
CA PRO A 102 29.87 34.22 -9.21
C PRO A 102 30.33 33.30 -8.08
N ALA A 103 31.13 32.30 -8.40
CA ALA A 103 31.74 31.38 -7.43
C ALA A 103 33.21 31.13 -7.76
N GLU A 104 34.03 30.83 -6.76
CA GLU A 104 35.43 30.49 -7.00
C GLU A 104 35.53 29.17 -7.79
N GLY A 105 36.23 29.20 -8.92
CA GLY A 105 36.45 28.00 -9.76
C GLY A 105 35.22 27.50 -10.53
N GLY A 106 34.12 28.24 -10.56
CA GLY A 106 32.90 27.85 -11.26
C GLY A 106 31.79 28.89 -11.23
N LYS A 107 30.57 28.45 -11.50
CA LYS A 107 29.35 29.24 -11.32
C LYS A 107 28.39 28.54 -10.38
N LEU A 108 27.69 29.32 -9.56
CA LEU A 108 26.58 28.84 -8.75
C LEU A 108 25.28 29.31 -9.39
N CYS A 109 24.42 28.37 -9.74
CA CYS A 109 23.16 28.64 -10.44
C CYS A 109 21.99 28.19 -9.58
N HIS A 110 21.02 29.07 -9.36
CA HIS A 110 19.73 28.67 -8.82
C HIS A 110 18.89 28.04 -9.93
N PHE A 111 18.25 26.93 -9.62
CA PHE A 111 17.41 26.21 -10.57
C PHE A 111 16.10 25.75 -9.94
N THR A 112 15.15 25.49 -10.82
CA THR A 112 13.86 24.93 -10.46
C THR A 112 13.55 23.71 -11.32
N VAL A 113 12.72 22.82 -10.76
CA VAL A 113 11.99 21.82 -11.54
C VAL A 113 10.50 22.16 -11.40
N PRO A 114 9.96 22.99 -12.31
CA PRO A 114 8.66 23.63 -12.11
C PRO A 114 7.52 22.64 -11.84
N GLN A 115 7.55 21.48 -12.50
CA GLN A 115 6.51 20.44 -12.42
C GLN A 115 6.39 19.81 -11.03
N TYR A 116 7.40 19.99 -10.18
CA TYR A 116 7.53 19.29 -8.91
C TYR A 116 7.86 20.22 -7.75
N ASN A 117 7.74 21.55 -7.87
CA ASN A 117 8.03 22.48 -6.77
C ASN A 117 9.40 22.18 -6.12
N ILE A 118 10.40 22.00 -6.99
CA ILE A 118 11.79 21.78 -6.58
C ILE A 118 12.53 23.10 -6.77
N HIS A 119 13.26 23.49 -5.72
CA HIS A 119 14.09 24.69 -5.69
C HIS A 119 15.44 24.34 -5.09
N GLY A 120 16.52 24.84 -5.68
CA GLY A 120 17.86 24.54 -5.21
C GLY A 120 18.94 25.26 -5.99
N ASN A 121 20.18 25.01 -5.60
CA ASN A 121 21.35 25.55 -6.30
C ASN A 121 22.23 24.40 -6.78
N TYR A 122 22.84 24.61 -7.95
CA TYR A 122 23.93 23.77 -8.41
C TYR A 122 25.20 24.59 -8.63
N PHE A 123 26.33 23.98 -8.33
CA PHE A 123 27.64 24.46 -8.68
C PHE A 123 28.13 23.72 -9.93
N LEU A 124 28.62 24.49 -10.91
CA LEU A 124 29.21 24.02 -12.14
C LEU A 124 30.65 24.51 -12.25
N GLY A 125 31.61 23.60 -12.28
CA GLY A 125 33.04 23.92 -12.41
C GLY A 125 33.45 24.24 -13.85
N PHE A 126 34.45 25.10 -14.02
CA PHE A 126 34.96 25.49 -15.36
C PHE A 126 35.92 24.47 -15.98
N ASN A 127 36.62 23.70 -15.16
CA ASN A 127 37.65 22.77 -15.63
C ASN A 127 37.06 21.38 -15.86
N ALA A 128 37.40 20.76 -16.99
CA ALA A 128 36.99 19.39 -17.28
C ALA A 128 37.52 18.40 -16.23
N THR A 129 36.75 17.36 -15.96
CA THR A 129 37.06 16.31 -14.98
C THR A 129 36.67 14.94 -15.50
N ASN A 130 37.12 13.89 -14.82
CA ASN A 130 36.75 12.52 -15.15
C ASN A 130 35.23 12.32 -14.97
N ALA A 131 34.60 11.76 -16.00
CA ALA A 131 33.18 11.44 -15.97
C ALA A 131 32.81 10.56 -14.77
N SER A 132 31.66 10.88 -14.15
CA SER A 132 31.11 10.08 -13.07
C SER A 132 30.66 8.71 -13.57
N SER A 133 30.48 7.74 -12.66
CA SER A 133 30.06 6.37 -13.02
C SER A 133 28.68 6.28 -13.68
N THR A 134 27.84 7.30 -13.52
CA THR A 134 26.50 7.36 -14.13
C THR A 134 26.46 8.12 -15.44
N THR A 135 27.57 8.76 -15.82
CA THR A 135 27.70 9.53 -17.06
C THR A 135 27.93 8.59 -18.26
N PRO A 136 27.25 8.82 -19.39
CA PRO A 136 27.43 8.00 -20.58
C PRO A 136 28.83 8.17 -21.18
N SER A 137 29.35 7.11 -21.79
CA SER A 137 30.70 7.10 -22.39
C SER A 137 30.89 8.17 -23.48
N SER A 138 29.81 8.63 -24.11
CA SER A 138 29.82 9.74 -25.08
C SER A 138 30.22 11.09 -24.49
N CYS A 139 30.29 11.23 -23.16
CA CYS A 139 30.57 12.47 -22.46
C CYS A 139 31.93 12.47 -21.72
N THR A 140 32.76 11.44 -21.93
CA THR A 140 33.99 11.22 -21.14
C THR A 140 34.96 12.41 -21.20
N GLU A 141 35.10 13.05 -22.36
CA GLU A 141 36.03 14.18 -22.58
C GLU A 141 35.38 15.56 -22.39
N GLN A 142 34.06 15.62 -22.19
CA GLN A 142 33.29 16.86 -22.03
C GLN A 142 32.49 16.86 -20.72
N SER A 143 33.10 16.30 -19.67
CA SER A 143 32.53 16.22 -18.34
C SER A 143 33.09 17.31 -17.44
N PHE A 144 32.20 18.04 -16.77
CA PHE A 144 32.56 19.11 -15.84
C PHE A 144 32.08 18.77 -14.42
N PRO A 145 32.81 19.17 -13.36
CA PRO A 145 32.39 18.97 -11.99
C PRO A 145 31.00 19.57 -11.74
N PHE A 146 30.11 18.78 -11.16
CA PHE A 146 28.75 19.20 -10.86
C PHE A 146 28.34 18.73 -9.47
N SER A 147 27.76 19.63 -8.69
CA SER A 147 27.16 19.31 -7.40
C SER A 147 25.94 20.18 -7.19
N HIS A 148 24.90 19.65 -6.56
CA HIS A 148 23.70 20.42 -6.29
C HIS A 148 23.08 20.01 -4.97
N TYR A 149 22.25 20.91 -4.44
CA TYR A 149 21.21 20.53 -3.49
C TYR A 149 19.88 21.03 -4.01
N PHE A 150 18.81 20.39 -3.58
CA PHE A 150 17.48 20.97 -3.73
C PHE A 150 16.58 20.58 -2.57
N TYR A 151 15.52 21.36 -2.42
CA TYR A 151 14.34 20.97 -1.68
C TYR A 151 13.17 20.71 -2.62
N HIS A 152 12.45 19.62 -2.35
CA HIS A 152 11.24 19.23 -3.05
C HIS A 152 10.04 19.39 -2.12
N GLY A 153 9.13 20.33 -2.42
CA GLY A 153 7.96 20.55 -1.59
C GLY A 153 7.03 19.33 -1.51
N SER A 154 6.58 18.99 -0.30
CA SER A 154 5.57 17.93 -0.08
C SER A 154 4.14 18.48 -0.24
N ILE A 155 3.13 17.65 0.01
CA ILE A 155 1.74 18.10 0.19
C ILE A 155 1.55 18.77 1.56
N GLY A 156 2.37 18.39 2.55
CA GLY A 156 2.40 19.00 3.88
C GLY A 156 3.21 20.30 3.94
N TYR A 157 3.45 20.80 5.15
CA TYR A 157 4.20 22.05 5.40
C TYR A 157 5.74 21.91 5.28
N PHE A 158 6.24 20.75 4.83
CA PHE A 158 7.68 20.45 4.76
C PHE A 158 8.13 20.12 3.34
N ALA A 159 9.44 20.16 3.13
CA ALA A 159 10.10 19.76 1.89
C ALA A 159 11.19 18.71 2.15
N PHE A 160 11.41 17.84 1.16
CA PHE A 160 12.47 16.85 1.18
C PHE A 160 13.76 17.45 0.65
N TYR A 161 14.85 17.26 1.39
CA TYR A 161 16.20 17.66 1.02
C TYR A 161 16.92 16.55 0.28
N GLU A 162 17.66 16.93 -0.75
CA GLU A 162 18.59 16.07 -1.47
C GLU A 162 19.86 16.85 -1.81
N GLU A 163 21.02 16.21 -1.64
CA GLU A 163 22.31 16.73 -2.11
C GLU A 163 23.04 15.65 -2.91
N ALA A 164 23.46 16.00 -4.11
CA ALA A 164 24.09 15.09 -5.05
C ALA A 164 25.39 15.65 -5.63
N ARG A 165 26.23 14.73 -6.11
CA ARG A 165 27.47 15.06 -6.82
C ARG A 165 27.65 14.18 -8.03
N GLY A 166 28.31 14.69 -9.05
CA GLY A 166 28.64 13.96 -10.26
C GLY A 166 29.25 14.87 -11.31
N THR A 167 28.83 14.70 -12.56
CA THR A 167 29.39 15.46 -13.68
C THR A 167 28.32 15.93 -14.66
N TYR A 168 28.50 17.16 -15.14
CA TYR A 168 27.72 17.74 -16.23
C TYR A 168 28.34 17.36 -17.58
N CYS A 169 27.51 16.90 -18.52
CA CYS A 169 27.92 16.67 -19.89
C CYS A 169 27.52 17.83 -20.81
N ALA A 170 28.51 18.44 -21.48
CA ALA A 170 28.25 19.53 -22.41
C ALA A 170 27.57 19.07 -23.73
N ASN A 171 27.81 17.83 -24.17
CA ASN A 171 27.25 17.29 -25.42
C ASN A 171 25.71 17.21 -25.41
N ASP A 172 25.11 16.78 -24.28
CA ASP A 172 23.67 16.59 -24.14
C ASP A 172 23.02 17.49 -23.09
N LYS A 173 23.81 18.39 -22.52
CA LYS A 173 23.41 19.38 -21.51
C LYS A 173 22.75 18.77 -20.27
N THR A 174 23.12 17.54 -19.92
CA THR A 174 22.56 16.81 -18.78
C THR A 174 23.60 16.64 -17.66
N ALA A 175 23.17 16.89 -16.43
CA ALA A 175 23.93 16.56 -15.23
C ALA A 175 23.62 15.14 -14.77
N TYR A 176 24.67 14.32 -14.60
CA TYR A 176 24.60 12.94 -14.14
C TYR A 176 25.16 12.86 -12.74
N VAL A 177 24.35 12.45 -11.77
CA VAL A 177 24.70 12.59 -10.35
C VAL A 177 24.29 11.40 -9.51
N LEU A 178 24.97 11.27 -8.37
CA LEU A 178 24.68 10.31 -7.32
C LEU A 178 24.33 11.06 -6.04
N VAL A 179 23.22 10.64 -5.42
CA VAL A 179 22.74 11.23 -4.17
C VAL A 179 23.65 10.85 -3.01
N GLY A 180 24.11 11.85 -2.27
CA GLY A 180 24.96 11.72 -1.10
C GLY A 180 24.32 12.21 0.20
N GLY A 181 23.35 13.13 0.12
CA GLY A 181 22.67 13.74 1.27
C GLY A 181 21.15 13.65 1.15
N LEU A 182 20.48 13.39 2.28
CA LEU A 182 19.03 13.35 2.41
C LEU A 182 18.61 13.99 3.73
N GLY A 183 17.42 14.56 3.76
CA GLY A 183 16.85 15.18 4.95
C GLY A 183 15.48 15.79 4.68
N THR A 184 14.97 16.59 5.61
CA THR A 184 13.71 17.31 5.47
C THR A 184 13.77 18.65 6.18
N TYR A 185 13.00 19.63 5.72
CA TYR A 185 12.94 20.95 6.33
C TYR A 185 11.52 21.53 6.30
N ASP A 186 11.13 22.24 7.36
CA ASP A 186 9.81 22.87 7.49
C ASP A 186 9.71 24.15 6.63
N SER A 187 9.62 23.97 5.32
CA SER A 187 9.36 25.03 4.33
C SER A 187 8.64 24.45 3.11
N ASN A 188 7.72 25.21 2.52
CA ASN A 188 7.02 24.83 1.30
C ASN A 188 6.49 26.05 0.53
N GLY A 189 6.06 25.83 -0.71
CA GLY A 189 5.45 26.84 -1.58
C GLY A 189 6.36 28.07 -1.77
N ALA A 190 5.80 29.26 -1.57
CA ALA A 190 6.53 30.51 -1.78
C ALA A 190 7.75 30.67 -0.84
N TRP A 191 7.67 30.15 0.39
CA TRP A 191 8.79 30.22 1.34
C TRP A 191 9.95 29.34 0.91
N LEU A 192 9.65 28.21 0.26
CA LEU A 192 10.67 27.34 -0.31
C LEU A 192 11.33 27.99 -1.54
N ALA A 193 10.56 28.67 -2.37
CA ALA A 193 11.08 29.37 -3.54
C ALA A 193 12.05 30.50 -3.19
N ASN A 194 11.91 31.09 -2.00
CA ASN A 194 12.75 32.18 -1.50
C ASN A 194 13.83 31.71 -0.50
N ASP A 195 13.94 30.41 -0.23
CA ASP A 195 14.92 29.88 0.72
C ASP A 195 16.33 29.87 0.11
N GLN A 196 17.22 30.71 0.66
CA GLN A 196 18.62 30.81 0.23
C GLN A 196 19.53 29.74 0.85
N GLY A 197 19.02 28.88 1.72
CA GLY A 197 19.84 27.94 2.47
C GLY A 197 20.46 28.56 3.74
N SER A 198 21.19 27.75 4.50
CA SER A 198 21.88 28.18 5.72
C SER A 198 23.06 27.26 6.00
N THR A 199 24.04 27.76 6.73
CA THR A 199 25.17 26.99 7.25
C THR A 199 24.83 26.19 8.50
N GLU A 200 23.67 26.43 9.11
CA GLU A 200 23.18 25.70 10.28
C GLU A 200 22.57 24.35 9.93
N TYR A 201 22.44 23.49 10.94
CA TYR A 201 21.67 22.24 10.79
C TYR A 201 20.19 22.56 10.59
N ARG A 202 19.56 21.80 9.69
CA ARG A 202 18.15 21.93 9.34
C ARG A 202 17.45 20.59 9.51
N GLU A 203 16.22 20.64 9.98
CA GLU A 203 15.35 19.48 10.18
C GLU A 203 13.87 19.88 10.04
N SER A 204 12.99 18.89 9.91
CA SER A 204 11.53 19.09 9.89
C SER A 204 10.88 18.47 11.13
N TYR A 205 10.32 19.32 11.98
CA TYR A 205 9.53 18.87 13.12
C TYR A 205 8.19 18.30 12.66
N TRP A 206 7.61 18.84 11.58
CA TRP A 206 6.36 18.34 11.02
C TRP A 206 6.50 16.91 10.49
N TYR A 207 7.51 16.66 9.66
CA TYR A 207 7.83 15.32 9.16
C TYR A 207 8.17 14.37 10.31
N GLY A 208 8.96 14.84 11.27
CA GLY A 208 9.28 14.10 12.49
C GLY A 208 8.01 13.63 13.22
N LEU A 209 7.09 14.53 13.53
CA LEU A 209 5.86 14.20 14.26
C LEU A 209 4.92 13.29 13.44
N SER A 210 4.60 13.68 12.21
CA SER A 210 3.67 12.93 11.35
C SER A 210 4.17 11.53 11.03
N GLY A 211 5.45 11.39 10.68
CA GLY A 211 6.09 10.10 10.44
C GLY A 211 6.17 9.22 11.69
N SER A 212 6.44 9.81 12.85
CA SER A 212 6.40 9.09 14.15
C SER A 212 5.01 8.54 14.45
N VAL A 213 3.96 9.34 14.27
CA VAL A 213 2.56 8.90 14.45
C VAL A 213 2.23 7.75 13.50
N TRP A 214 2.67 7.85 12.24
CA TRP A 214 2.42 6.81 11.25
C TRP A 214 3.15 5.49 11.55
N ILE A 215 4.42 5.55 11.95
CA ILE A 215 5.19 4.36 12.37
C ILE A 215 4.58 3.73 13.61
N ALA A 216 4.24 4.53 14.62
CA ALA A 216 3.57 4.05 15.83
C ALA A 216 2.25 3.33 15.49
N TYR A 217 1.45 3.91 14.59
CA TYR A 217 0.22 3.28 14.11
C TYR A 217 0.48 1.93 13.42
N ARG A 218 1.48 1.84 12.52
CA ARG A 218 1.86 0.59 11.85
C ARG A 218 2.34 -0.46 12.84
N ILE A 219 3.09 -0.09 13.89
CA ILE A 219 3.50 -1.00 14.97
C ILE A 219 2.29 -1.56 15.70
N LEU A 220 1.32 -0.72 16.06
CA LEU A 220 0.07 -1.15 16.70
C LEU A 220 -0.73 -2.11 15.79
N MET A 221 -0.81 -1.79 14.50
CA MET A 221 -1.43 -2.65 13.48
C MET A 221 -0.74 -4.02 13.38
N LEU A 222 0.59 -4.06 13.36
CA LEU A 222 1.33 -5.32 13.32
C LEU A 222 1.18 -6.12 14.62
N ARG A 223 1.14 -5.46 15.78
CA ARG A 223 0.90 -6.12 17.07
C ARG A 223 -0.47 -6.80 17.10
N ARG A 224 -1.54 -6.14 16.64
CA ARG A 224 -2.87 -6.77 16.58
C ARG A 224 -2.90 -7.94 15.59
N SER A 225 -2.25 -7.80 14.43
CA SER A 225 -2.13 -8.86 13.43
C SER A 225 -1.39 -10.07 13.98
N TYR A 226 -0.26 -9.88 14.67
CA TYR A 226 0.50 -10.93 15.32
C TYR A 226 -0.36 -11.74 16.30
N ILE A 227 -1.12 -11.06 17.15
CA ILE A 227 -1.98 -11.74 18.13
C ILE A 227 -3.10 -12.51 17.42
N SER A 228 -3.70 -11.95 16.37
CA SER A 228 -4.70 -12.65 15.55
C SER A 228 -4.11 -13.92 14.92
N CYS A 229 -2.95 -13.80 14.27
CA CYS A 229 -2.22 -14.92 13.66
C CYS A 229 -1.86 -16.00 14.66
N LYS A 230 -1.36 -15.61 15.84
CA LYS A 230 -1.01 -16.54 16.92
C LYS A 230 -2.23 -17.30 17.44
N ARG A 231 -3.36 -16.60 17.66
CA ARG A 231 -4.61 -17.21 18.16
C ARG A 231 -5.23 -18.14 17.13
N TYR A 232 -5.30 -17.70 15.87
CA TYR A 232 -5.83 -18.50 14.79
C TYR A 232 -4.98 -19.75 14.55
N GLY A 233 -3.66 -19.59 14.44
CA GLY A 233 -2.74 -20.72 14.27
C GLY A 233 -2.81 -21.74 15.39
N LYS A 234 -2.83 -21.29 16.66
CA LYS A 234 -3.01 -22.19 17.81
C LYS A 234 -4.35 -22.94 17.77
N ARG A 235 -5.42 -22.31 17.26
CA ARG A 235 -6.72 -22.96 17.11
C ARG A 235 -6.70 -24.00 15.98
N CYS A 236 -6.12 -23.67 14.83
CA CYS A 236 -5.93 -24.62 13.73
C CYS A 236 -5.13 -25.84 14.19
N ASP A 237 -4.00 -25.63 14.89
CA ASP A 237 -3.17 -26.72 15.42
C ASP A 237 -3.95 -27.60 16.42
N ARG A 238 -4.81 -27.01 17.27
CA ARG A 238 -5.69 -27.77 18.19
C ARG A 238 -6.78 -28.57 17.49
N MET A 239 -7.27 -28.09 16.35
CA MET A 239 -8.27 -28.77 15.53
C MET A 239 -7.63 -29.76 14.55
N CYS A 240 -6.29 -29.94 14.60
CA CYS A 240 -5.52 -30.74 13.65
C CYS A 240 -5.70 -30.29 12.18
N GLU A 241 -5.87 -28.98 11.99
CA GLU A 241 -6.10 -28.35 10.70
C GLU A 241 -4.83 -27.67 10.19
N GLY A 242 -4.35 -28.12 9.03
CA GLY A 242 -3.19 -27.53 8.35
C GLY A 242 -3.58 -26.34 7.48
N LEU A 243 -2.67 -25.38 7.35
CA LEU A 243 -2.81 -24.23 6.45
C LEU A 243 -1.73 -24.27 5.36
N ARG A 244 -2.11 -24.00 4.11
CA ARG A 244 -1.14 -23.88 3.01
C ARG A 244 -0.48 -22.51 3.06
N LEU A 245 0.70 -22.36 2.45
CA LEU A 245 1.42 -21.08 2.38
C LEU A 245 0.54 -19.96 1.80
N ASN A 246 -0.16 -20.22 0.69
CA ASN A 246 -1.02 -19.21 0.05
C ASN A 246 -2.18 -18.80 0.98
N ASP A 247 -2.77 -19.75 1.68
CA ASP A 247 -3.87 -19.50 2.62
C ASP A 247 -3.37 -18.69 3.84
N ALA A 248 -2.15 -18.95 4.29
CA ALA A 248 -1.47 -18.20 5.34
C ALA A 248 -1.18 -16.74 4.91
N VAL A 249 -0.75 -16.52 3.67
CA VAL A 249 -0.54 -15.17 3.11
C VAL A 249 -1.85 -14.39 3.12
N VAL A 250 -2.96 -15.00 2.66
CA VAL A 250 -4.29 -14.36 2.68
C VAL A 250 -4.69 -13.97 4.11
N TYR A 251 -4.59 -14.89 5.07
CA TYR A 251 -4.96 -14.61 6.45
C TYR A 251 -4.13 -13.48 7.05
N VAL A 252 -2.81 -13.51 6.87
CA VAL A 252 -1.91 -12.48 7.40
C VAL A 252 -2.22 -11.12 6.76
N GLN A 253 -2.44 -11.06 5.44
CA GLN A 253 -2.78 -9.81 4.74
C GLN A 253 -4.12 -9.22 5.19
N GLU A 254 -5.15 -10.04 5.40
CA GLU A 254 -6.42 -9.58 5.98
C GLU A 254 -6.25 -9.10 7.43
N SER A 255 -5.41 -9.78 8.22
CA SER A 255 -5.16 -9.39 9.62
C SER A 255 -4.37 -8.07 9.76
N MET A 256 -3.60 -7.70 8.72
CA MET A 256 -2.83 -6.44 8.63
C MET A 256 -3.60 -5.34 7.91
N ARG A 257 -4.93 -5.42 7.83
CA ARG A 257 -5.75 -4.32 7.33
C ARG A 257 -5.43 -3.03 8.07
N LEU A 258 -5.47 -1.89 7.36
CA LEU A 258 -5.25 -0.56 7.94
C LEU A 258 -6.43 -0.14 8.82
N SER A 259 -7.65 -0.10 8.29
CA SER A 259 -8.86 0.24 9.05
C SER A 259 -9.30 -0.90 9.97
N ALA A 260 -9.78 -0.58 11.17
CA ALA A 260 -10.49 -1.55 12.01
C ALA A 260 -11.91 -1.82 11.46
N TYR A 261 -12.56 -2.89 11.91
CA TYR A 261 -13.91 -3.22 11.40
C TYR A 261 -14.96 -2.18 11.78
N ASP A 262 -14.80 -1.52 12.92
CA ASP A 262 -15.68 -0.45 13.42
C ASP A 262 -15.29 0.95 12.93
N ALA A 263 -14.41 1.05 11.93
CA ALA A 263 -13.97 2.32 11.40
C ALA A 263 -15.11 3.11 10.73
N ARG A 264 -15.19 4.39 11.06
CA ARG A 264 -16.01 5.41 10.39
C ARG A 264 -15.22 6.11 9.28
N ASN A 265 -15.89 6.83 8.40
CA ASN A 265 -15.24 7.46 7.24
C ASN A 265 -14.24 8.55 7.61
N PHE A 266 -14.48 9.33 8.67
CA PHE A 266 -13.48 10.30 9.13
C PHE A 266 -12.18 9.62 9.57
N HIS A 267 -12.26 8.45 10.24
CA HIS A 267 -11.08 7.68 10.59
C HIS A 267 -10.35 7.16 9.34
N ARG A 268 -11.10 6.71 8.32
CA ARG A 268 -10.53 6.28 7.03
C ARG A 268 -9.84 7.44 6.30
N VAL A 269 -10.41 8.65 6.35
CA VAL A 269 -9.80 9.86 5.78
C VAL A 269 -8.51 10.23 6.52
N ALA A 270 -8.48 10.16 7.85
CA ALA A 270 -7.25 10.38 8.63
C ALA A 270 -6.16 9.35 8.29
N LEU A 271 -6.52 8.07 8.14
CA LEU A 271 -5.58 7.04 7.67
C LEU A 271 -5.11 7.27 6.24
N LEU A 272 -5.99 7.74 5.37
CA LEU A 272 -5.65 8.07 3.98
C LEU A 272 -4.62 9.20 3.94
N TYR A 273 -4.79 10.24 4.76
CA TYR A 273 -3.80 11.32 4.90
C TYR A 273 -2.42 10.79 5.31
N LEU A 274 -2.33 10.01 6.39
CA LEU A 274 -1.06 9.42 6.84
C LEU A 274 -0.44 8.47 5.79
N LEU A 275 -1.28 7.77 5.02
CA LEU A 275 -0.82 6.90 3.93
C LEU A 275 -0.26 7.71 2.76
N VAL A 276 -0.84 8.86 2.43
CA VAL A 276 -0.34 9.78 1.39
C VAL A 276 0.98 10.41 1.83
N GLU A 277 1.11 10.83 3.09
CA GLU A 277 2.40 11.33 3.62
C GLU A 277 3.50 10.25 3.53
N GLY A 278 3.16 8.99 3.86
CA GLY A 278 4.07 7.86 3.67
C GLY A 278 4.42 7.59 2.19
N LEU A 279 3.46 7.74 1.28
CA LEU A 279 3.64 7.60 -0.16
C LEU A 279 4.64 8.63 -0.72
N MET A 280 4.57 9.88 -0.24
CA MET A 280 5.50 10.94 -0.66
C MET A 280 6.94 10.62 -0.29
N GLY A 281 7.17 10.04 0.90
CA GLY A 281 8.51 9.57 1.29
C GLY A 281 9.05 8.46 0.39
N ASP A 282 8.20 7.49 0.01
CA ASP A 282 8.58 6.43 -0.93
C ASP A 282 8.85 6.98 -2.34
N LEU A 283 8.04 7.94 -2.80
CA LEU A 283 8.21 8.62 -4.10
C LEU A 283 9.50 9.44 -4.13
N PHE A 284 9.90 10.06 -3.02
CA PHE A 284 11.16 10.77 -2.94
C PHE A 284 12.37 9.83 -2.91
N LEU A 285 12.28 8.71 -2.19
CA LEU A 285 13.38 7.75 -2.16
C LEU A 285 13.65 7.11 -3.53
N LEU A 286 12.60 6.97 -4.32
CA LEU A 286 12.66 6.50 -5.69
C LEU A 286 13.54 7.39 -6.58
N ILE A 287 13.63 8.69 -6.28
CA ILE A 287 14.54 9.62 -6.98
C ILE A 287 15.94 9.66 -6.35
N ALA A 288 16.11 9.13 -5.13
CA ALA A 288 17.35 9.20 -4.37
C ALA A 288 18.17 7.90 -4.36
N GLN A 289 17.60 6.77 -4.77
CA GLN A 289 18.26 5.47 -4.65
C GLN A 289 18.33 4.69 -5.94
N GLU A 290 19.54 4.23 -6.25
CA GLU A 290 19.81 3.42 -7.43
C GLU A 290 19.83 1.91 -7.11
N GLY A 291 19.84 1.10 -8.17
CA GLY A 291 20.07 -0.34 -8.07
C GLY A 291 18.93 -1.12 -7.41
N ILE A 292 19.29 -2.17 -6.67
CA ILE A 292 18.32 -3.13 -6.08
C ILE A 292 17.45 -2.45 -5.02
N ILE A 293 18.00 -1.50 -4.27
CA ILE A 293 17.25 -0.82 -3.21
C ILE A 293 16.19 0.10 -3.82
N GLY A 294 16.50 0.83 -4.89
CA GLY A 294 15.51 1.58 -5.67
C GLY A 294 14.41 0.67 -6.22
N ARG A 295 14.76 -0.51 -6.76
CA ARG A 295 13.77 -1.53 -7.21
C ARG A 295 12.83 -1.98 -6.10
N LEU A 296 13.34 -2.20 -4.88
CA LEU A 296 12.51 -2.56 -3.73
C LEU A 296 11.56 -1.41 -3.33
N GLN A 297 11.99 -0.16 -3.47
CA GLN A 297 11.14 1.01 -3.19
C GLN A 297 9.99 1.16 -4.18
N TYR A 298 10.19 0.85 -5.46
CA TYR A 298 9.08 0.80 -6.41
C TYR A 298 8.00 -0.22 -6.01
N ILE A 299 8.40 -1.36 -5.44
CA ILE A 299 7.44 -2.36 -4.92
C ILE A 299 6.69 -1.79 -3.70
N SER A 300 7.39 -1.12 -2.79
CA SER A 300 6.77 -0.42 -1.65
C SER A 300 5.76 0.63 -2.10
N LEU A 301 6.11 1.44 -3.11
CA LEU A 301 5.23 2.44 -3.70
C LEU A 301 3.96 1.80 -4.26
N GLY A 302 4.09 0.71 -5.01
CA GLY A 302 2.94 -0.04 -5.54
C GLY A 302 2.02 -0.56 -4.42
N TYR A 303 2.59 -1.09 -3.34
CA TYR A 303 1.84 -1.57 -2.19
C TYR A 303 1.09 -0.44 -1.47
N ASN A 304 1.74 0.70 -1.24
CA ASN A 304 1.13 1.87 -0.62
C ASN A 304 0.02 2.47 -1.50
N LEU A 305 0.23 2.54 -2.82
CA LEU A 305 -0.78 2.99 -3.78
C LEU A 305 -1.98 2.03 -3.83
N SER A 306 -1.75 0.71 -3.76
CA SER A 306 -2.82 -0.29 -3.61
C SER A 306 -3.58 -0.12 -2.27
N GLY A 307 -2.88 0.29 -1.21
CA GLY A 307 -3.48 0.69 0.06
C GLY A 307 -4.41 1.89 -0.07
N VAL A 308 -3.99 2.93 -0.82
CA VAL A 308 -4.80 4.12 -1.12
C VAL A 308 -6.06 3.73 -1.87
N MET A 309 -5.93 2.94 -2.95
CA MET A 309 -7.07 2.43 -3.71
C MET A 309 -8.04 1.62 -2.86
N SER A 310 -7.53 0.74 -1.99
CA SER A 310 -8.34 -0.07 -1.08
C SER A 310 -9.10 0.81 -0.08
N MET A 311 -8.45 1.83 0.50
CA MET A 311 -9.08 2.72 1.48
C MET A 311 -10.16 3.58 0.83
N LEU A 312 -9.90 4.12 -0.37
CA LEU A 312 -10.89 4.86 -1.15
C LEU A 312 -12.10 4.00 -1.50
N PHE A 313 -11.87 2.76 -1.94
CA PHE A 313 -12.95 1.83 -2.24
C PHE A 313 -13.77 1.48 -0.99
N GLU A 314 -13.15 1.30 0.18
CA GLU A 314 -13.87 1.11 1.44
C GLU A 314 -14.75 2.31 1.80
N ILE A 315 -14.26 3.54 1.60
CA ILE A 315 -15.06 4.76 1.81
C ILE A 315 -16.28 4.74 0.89
N VAL A 316 -16.09 4.55 -0.42
CA VAL A 316 -17.19 4.49 -1.40
C VAL A 316 -18.18 3.36 -1.06
N GLU A 317 -17.68 2.20 -0.64
CA GLU A 317 -18.50 1.05 -0.26
C GLU A 317 -19.36 1.35 0.99
N THR A 318 -18.83 2.08 1.97
CA THR A 318 -19.60 2.50 3.16
C THR A 318 -20.58 3.64 2.89
N MET A 319 -20.36 4.43 1.84
CA MET A 319 -21.31 5.47 1.42
C MET A 319 -22.49 4.90 0.62
N HIS A 320 -22.48 3.60 0.30
CA HIS A 320 -23.52 2.91 -0.46
C HIS A 320 -23.76 3.49 -1.87
N TRP A 321 -22.72 4.06 -2.48
CA TRP A 321 -22.80 4.67 -3.80
C TRP A 321 -22.80 3.67 -4.97
N LEU A 322 -22.49 2.39 -4.70
CA LEU A 322 -22.40 1.33 -5.70
C LEU A 322 -23.46 0.25 -5.48
N GLY A 323 -24.16 -0.14 -6.55
CA GLY A 323 -25.02 -1.32 -6.54
C GLY A 323 -24.22 -2.62 -6.36
N GLU A 324 -24.86 -3.65 -5.79
CA GLU A 324 -24.21 -4.92 -5.41
C GLU A 324 -23.42 -5.59 -6.54
N ARG A 325 -23.98 -5.64 -7.76
CA ARG A 325 -23.33 -6.24 -8.93
C ARG A 325 -22.04 -5.50 -9.32
N ILE A 326 -22.08 -4.16 -9.33
CA ILE A 326 -20.93 -3.31 -9.67
C ILE A 326 -19.87 -3.41 -8.58
N ARG A 327 -20.29 -3.35 -7.31
CA ARG A 327 -19.42 -3.52 -6.14
C ARG A 327 -18.61 -4.81 -6.24
N ILE A 328 -19.28 -5.93 -6.51
CA ILE A 328 -18.66 -7.25 -6.62
C ILE A 328 -17.73 -7.32 -7.84
N LEU A 329 -18.17 -6.80 -9.00
CA LEU A 329 -17.37 -6.76 -10.21
C LEU A 329 -16.04 -6.02 -9.99
N ILE A 330 -16.09 -4.82 -9.42
CA ILE A 330 -14.91 -4.02 -9.09
C ILE A 330 -14.01 -4.78 -8.11
N LYS A 331 -14.60 -5.36 -7.05
CA LYS A 331 -13.85 -6.11 -6.04
C LYS A 331 -13.12 -7.31 -6.64
N ARG A 332 -13.76 -8.06 -7.54
CA ARG A 332 -13.15 -9.23 -8.20
C ARG A 332 -12.11 -8.86 -9.26
N LEU A 333 -12.31 -7.77 -9.99
CA LEU A 333 -11.33 -7.31 -10.99
C LEU A 333 -10.09 -6.66 -10.37
N LEU A 334 -10.27 -5.79 -9.38
CA LEU A 334 -9.20 -4.92 -8.87
C LEU A 334 -8.62 -5.35 -7.52
N PHE A 335 -9.42 -6.01 -6.68
CA PHE A 335 -9.08 -6.32 -5.30
C PHE A 335 -9.07 -7.84 -5.07
N ASN A 336 -8.25 -8.55 -5.84
CA ASN A 336 -8.03 -9.98 -5.69
C ASN A 336 -6.56 -10.35 -5.41
N TYR A 337 -6.36 -11.44 -4.68
CA TYR A 337 -5.02 -11.88 -4.27
C TYR A 337 -4.15 -12.39 -5.42
N GLU A 338 -4.76 -12.94 -6.49
CA GLU A 338 -4.04 -13.50 -7.62
C GLU A 338 -3.33 -12.43 -8.47
N THR A 339 -3.92 -11.24 -8.63
CA THR A 339 -3.37 -10.17 -9.46
C THR A 339 -2.83 -8.98 -8.68
N MET A 340 -3.00 -8.95 -7.35
CA MET A 340 -2.54 -7.85 -6.50
C MET A 340 -1.05 -7.52 -6.73
N LEU A 341 -0.18 -8.53 -6.61
CA LEU A 341 1.28 -8.37 -6.78
C LEU A 341 1.68 -8.15 -8.25
N LEU A 342 0.92 -8.71 -9.21
CA LEU A 342 1.23 -8.56 -10.64
C LEU A 342 1.18 -7.09 -11.07
N GLY A 343 0.15 -6.36 -10.64
CA GLY A 343 0.04 -4.93 -10.89
C GLY A 343 1.22 -4.15 -10.34
N GLU A 344 1.58 -4.42 -9.07
CA GLU A 344 2.66 -3.73 -8.36
C GLU A 344 4.02 -3.97 -9.04
N CYS A 345 4.30 -5.22 -9.45
CA CYS A 345 5.53 -5.56 -10.16
C CYS A 345 5.65 -4.89 -11.53
N ILE A 346 4.57 -4.87 -12.33
CA ILE A 346 4.60 -4.23 -13.66
C ILE A 346 4.72 -2.72 -13.52
N CYS A 347 3.97 -2.12 -12.59
CA CYS A 347 4.07 -0.69 -12.30
C CYS A 347 5.51 -0.32 -11.88
N ALA A 348 6.12 -1.11 -10.99
CA ALA A 348 7.50 -0.93 -10.57
C ALA A 348 8.50 -1.01 -11.74
N ALA A 349 8.33 -1.97 -12.66
CA ALA A 349 9.22 -2.15 -13.80
C ALA A 349 9.09 -1.03 -14.84
N ALA A 350 7.90 -0.47 -15.02
CA ALA A 350 7.62 0.56 -16.03
C ALA A 350 7.90 1.99 -15.54
N MET A 351 7.95 2.22 -14.23
CA MET A 351 7.91 3.56 -13.62
C MET A 351 9.04 4.49 -14.09
N GLN A 352 10.29 4.03 -14.12
CA GLN A 352 11.44 4.85 -14.54
C GLN A 352 11.28 5.39 -15.97
N ARG A 353 10.84 4.51 -16.88
CA ARG A 353 10.59 4.87 -18.28
C ARG A 353 9.41 5.82 -18.40
N TYR A 354 8.35 5.57 -17.65
CA TYR A 354 7.18 6.43 -17.61
C TYR A 354 7.51 7.84 -17.13
N LEU A 355 8.22 7.99 -16.00
CA LEU A 355 8.62 9.29 -15.46
C LEU A 355 9.55 10.05 -16.42
N THR A 356 10.55 9.37 -16.98
CA THR A 356 11.45 9.96 -17.97
C THR A 356 10.70 10.44 -19.21
N ALA A 357 9.78 9.63 -19.74
CA ALA A 357 8.96 10.00 -20.89
C ALA A 357 8.01 11.16 -20.59
N LEU A 358 7.43 11.18 -19.38
CA LEU A 358 6.56 12.25 -18.92
C LEU A 358 7.33 13.58 -18.82
N ASN A 359 8.51 13.57 -18.20
CA ASN A 359 9.35 14.76 -18.07
C ASN A 359 9.82 15.29 -19.44
N ARG A 360 10.16 14.39 -20.36
CA ARG A 360 10.55 14.77 -21.74
C ARG A 360 9.37 15.16 -22.63
N SER A 361 8.13 15.02 -22.17
CA SER A 361 6.96 15.42 -22.94
C SER A 361 6.94 16.94 -23.17
N LYS A 362 6.35 17.37 -24.31
CA LYS A 362 6.26 18.78 -24.67
C LYS A 362 5.59 19.63 -23.57
N GLY A 363 4.54 19.08 -22.94
CA GLY A 363 3.78 19.75 -21.90
C GLY A 363 4.59 20.01 -20.63
N PHE A 364 5.39 19.03 -20.17
CA PHE A 364 6.19 19.21 -18.97
C PHE A 364 7.45 20.03 -19.27
N LYS A 365 8.14 19.79 -20.39
CA LYS A 365 9.40 20.48 -20.72
C LYS A 365 9.29 22.01 -20.72
N HIS A 366 8.13 22.57 -21.06
CA HIS A 366 7.92 24.04 -21.16
C HIS A 366 6.93 24.58 -20.13
N SER A 367 6.90 23.98 -18.93
CA SER A 367 5.89 24.30 -17.92
C SER A 367 6.28 25.40 -16.91
N ASP A 368 7.45 26.03 -17.08
CA ASP A 368 7.92 27.11 -16.20
C ASP A 368 6.94 28.30 -16.15
N SER A 369 6.45 28.74 -17.31
CA SER A 369 5.49 29.84 -17.41
C SER A 369 4.18 29.53 -16.68
N ALA A 370 3.67 28.30 -16.80
CA ALA A 370 2.47 27.86 -16.10
C ALA A 370 2.67 27.78 -14.58
N SER A 371 3.83 27.30 -14.14
CA SER A 371 4.21 27.25 -12.72
C SER A 371 4.25 28.63 -12.10
N LYS A 372 4.92 29.59 -12.75
CA LYS A 372 5.01 30.99 -12.31
C LYS A 372 3.65 31.69 -12.30
N PHE A 373 2.76 31.36 -13.24
CA PHE A 373 1.43 31.95 -13.32
C PHE A 373 0.47 31.47 -12.21
N LEU A 374 0.43 30.15 -11.92
CA LEU A 374 -0.49 29.59 -10.93
C LEU A 374 0.06 29.65 -9.50
N SER A 375 1.28 29.14 -9.32
CA SER A 375 2.06 28.96 -8.09
C SER A 375 2.86 27.65 -8.25
N PRO A 376 4.14 27.61 -7.86
CA PRO A 376 4.93 26.37 -7.85
C PRO A 376 4.25 25.22 -7.11
N TYR A 377 3.57 25.52 -6.00
CA TYR A 377 2.88 24.52 -5.19
C TYR A 377 1.69 23.90 -5.93
N VAL A 378 0.80 24.72 -6.50
CA VAL A 378 -0.40 24.24 -7.21
C VAL A 378 -0.01 23.47 -8.46
N TRP A 379 0.98 23.97 -9.21
CA TRP A 379 1.45 23.29 -10.41
C TRP A 379 2.11 21.94 -10.09
N SER A 380 2.82 21.85 -8.96
CA SER A 380 3.34 20.56 -8.48
C SER A 380 2.26 19.54 -8.14
N LEU A 381 1.12 19.96 -7.61
CA LEU A 381 -0.02 19.05 -7.39
C LEU A 381 -0.54 18.49 -8.72
N VAL A 382 -0.56 19.30 -9.79
CA VAL A 382 -0.90 18.83 -11.14
C VAL A 382 0.15 17.83 -11.64
N GLY A 383 1.43 18.15 -11.51
CA GLY A 383 2.54 17.28 -11.91
C GLY A 383 2.49 15.91 -11.23
N HIS A 384 2.41 15.89 -9.90
CA HIS A 384 2.25 14.66 -9.11
C HIS A 384 0.92 13.95 -9.41
N GLY A 385 -0.16 14.69 -9.63
CA GLY A 385 -1.45 14.14 -10.02
C GLY A 385 -1.37 13.33 -11.31
N VAL A 386 -0.67 13.84 -12.33
CA VAL A 386 -0.44 13.09 -13.58
C VAL A 386 0.33 11.79 -13.32
N ILE A 387 1.38 11.83 -12.49
CA ILE A 387 2.14 10.63 -12.12
C ILE A 387 1.23 9.60 -11.45
N VAL A 388 0.53 10.00 -10.39
CA VAL A 388 -0.32 9.09 -9.60
C VAL A 388 -1.44 8.52 -10.47
N LEU A 389 -2.09 9.33 -11.30
CA LEU A 389 -3.13 8.87 -12.22
C LEU A 389 -2.59 7.87 -13.25
N GLY A 390 -1.39 8.12 -13.80
CA GLY A 390 -0.73 7.17 -14.70
C GLY A 390 -0.43 5.83 -14.01
N CYS A 391 0.08 5.87 -12.78
CA CYS A 391 0.34 4.67 -11.98
C CYS A 391 -0.94 3.88 -11.70
N VAL A 392 -2.00 4.59 -11.26
CA VAL A 392 -3.32 3.99 -11.01
C VAL A 392 -3.89 3.38 -12.29
N LEU A 393 -3.77 4.04 -13.43
CA LEU A 393 -4.24 3.52 -14.72
C LEU A 393 -3.55 2.21 -15.09
N VAL A 394 -2.21 2.15 -14.98
CA VAL A 394 -1.45 0.92 -15.23
C VAL A 394 -1.86 -0.19 -14.25
N LEU A 395 -1.95 0.12 -12.95
CA LEU A 395 -2.36 -0.84 -11.93
C LEU A 395 -3.75 -1.42 -12.19
N VAL A 396 -4.73 -0.56 -12.44
CA VAL A 396 -6.12 -0.94 -12.73
C VAL A 396 -6.18 -1.80 -13.98
N THR A 397 -5.49 -1.40 -15.04
CA THR A 397 -5.48 -2.11 -16.33
C THR A 397 -4.85 -3.50 -16.19
N VAL A 398 -3.67 -3.58 -15.60
CA VAL A 398 -2.95 -4.85 -15.40
C VAL A 398 -3.74 -5.79 -14.51
N ARG A 399 -4.29 -5.30 -13.38
CA ARG A 399 -5.07 -6.14 -12.45
C ARG A 399 -6.35 -6.66 -13.11
N SER A 400 -7.06 -5.79 -13.84
CA SER A 400 -8.29 -6.16 -14.55
C SER A 400 -8.01 -7.20 -15.65
N LEU A 401 -7.02 -6.95 -16.50
CA LEU A 401 -6.64 -7.87 -17.57
C LEU A 401 -6.17 -9.21 -16.98
N GLY A 402 -5.32 -9.18 -15.95
CA GLY A 402 -4.87 -10.37 -15.25
C GLY A 402 -6.04 -11.18 -14.68
N ALA A 403 -7.05 -10.51 -14.10
CA ALA A 403 -8.21 -11.17 -13.51
C ALA A 403 -9.08 -11.81 -14.60
N ILE A 404 -9.30 -11.10 -15.72
CA ILE A 404 -10.04 -11.61 -16.89
C ILE A 404 -9.34 -12.84 -17.48
N ILE A 405 -8.03 -12.76 -17.73
CA ILE A 405 -7.24 -13.87 -18.24
C ILE A 405 -7.30 -15.06 -17.27
N TYR A 406 -7.12 -14.80 -15.97
CA TYR A 406 -7.20 -15.84 -14.95
C TYR A 406 -8.58 -16.53 -14.92
N MET A 407 -9.68 -15.77 -15.01
CA MET A 407 -11.04 -16.32 -15.09
C MET A 407 -11.22 -17.20 -16.33
N ARG A 408 -10.74 -16.73 -17.49
CA ARG A 408 -10.83 -17.47 -18.74
C ARG A 408 -10.08 -18.81 -18.67
N ILE A 409 -8.89 -18.81 -18.10
CA ILE A 409 -8.05 -20.02 -17.95
C ILE A 409 -8.64 -20.96 -16.90
N LYS A 410 -9.05 -20.45 -15.74
CA LYS A 410 -9.42 -21.29 -14.60
C LYS A 410 -10.83 -21.86 -14.69
N TYR A 411 -11.78 -21.09 -15.19
CA TYR A 411 -13.21 -21.43 -15.16
C TYR A 411 -13.85 -21.49 -16.55
N GLY A 412 -13.12 -21.10 -17.61
CA GLY A 412 -13.64 -21.11 -18.98
C GLY A 412 -14.71 -20.05 -19.27
N CYS A 413 -15.15 -19.28 -18.27
CA CYS A 413 -16.19 -18.26 -18.41
C CYS A 413 -15.95 -17.05 -17.48
N PHE A 414 -16.68 -15.96 -17.73
CA PHE A 414 -16.59 -14.71 -16.96
C PHE A 414 -17.74 -14.51 -15.96
N ALA A 415 -18.66 -15.49 -15.86
CA ALA A 415 -19.86 -15.38 -15.01
C ALA A 415 -19.51 -15.08 -13.54
N ILE A 416 -18.38 -15.63 -13.08
CA ILE A 416 -17.85 -15.45 -11.72
C ILE A 416 -17.51 -13.99 -11.42
N LEU A 417 -17.32 -13.11 -12.40
CA LEU A 417 -17.09 -11.69 -12.11
C LEU A 417 -18.37 -10.97 -11.64
N GLY A 418 -19.55 -11.43 -12.08
CA GLY A 418 -20.83 -10.77 -11.79
C GLY A 418 -21.80 -11.56 -10.90
N THR A 419 -21.60 -12.86 -10.70
CA THR A 419 -22.52 -13.70 -9.90
C THR A 419 -22.41 -13.38 -8.40
N SER A 420 -23.52 -13.01 -7.75
CA SER A 420 -23.52 -12.78 -6.31
C SER A 420 -23.31 -14.05 -5.50
N CYS A 421 -22.71 -13.91 -4.32
CA CYS A 421 -22.51 -14.98 -3.35
C CYS A 421 -22.93 -14.46 -1.97
N CYS A 422 -23.77 -15.21 -1.27
CA CYS A 422 -24.27 -14.81 0.06
C CYS A 422 -23.13 -14.62 1.09
N VAL A 423 -22.00 -15.33 0.95
CA VAL A 423 -20.81 -15.14 1.78
C VAL A 423 -20.17 -13.76 1.53
N ASP A 424 -20.06 -13.32 0.27
CA ASP A 424 -19.51 -12.00 -0.06
C ASP A 424 -20.38 -10.86 0.49
N THR A 425 -21.70 -11.05 0.41
CA THR A 425 -22.66 -10.09 0.97
C THR A 425 -22.56 -10.04 2.50
N THR A 426 -22.42 -11.20 3.16
CA THR A 426 -22.26 -11.30 4.62
C THR A 426 -20.94 -10.72 5.11
N LEU A 427 -19.83 -10.99 4.41
CA LEU A 427 -18.54 -10.39 4.72
C LEU A 427 -18.59 -8.86 4.53
N GLY A 428 -19.17 -8.39 3.43
CA GLY A 428 -19.31 -6.97 3.14
C GLY A 428 -17.97 -6.23 3.17
N ILE A 429 -17.90 -5.15 3.96
CA ILE A 429 -16.66 -4.39 4.17
C ILE A 429 -15.59 -5.17 4.94
N ARG A 430 -15.91 -6.32 5.56
CA ARG A 430 -14.98 -7.07 6.43
C ARG A 430 -13.90 -7.82 5.66
N GLY A 431 -14.15 -8.18 4.41
CA GLY A 431 -13.11 -8.70 3.52
C GLY A 431 -12.42 -7.57 2.77
N LYS A 432 -11.09 -7.46 2.85
CA LYS A 432 -10.32 -6.46 2.10
C LYS A 432 -10.20 -6.86 0.64
N LEU A 433 -9.75 -8.08 0.36
CA LEU A 433 -9.62 -8.65 -0.99
C LEU A 433 -10.40 -9.96 -1.11
N VAL A 434 -10.53 -10.46 -2.34
CA VAL A 434 -11.12 -11.77 -2.66
C VAL A 434 -10.07 -12.75 -3.22
N VAL A 435 -10.30 -14.05 -3.05
CA VAL A 435 -9.49 -15.10 -3.69
C VAL A 435 -10.27 -15.61 -4.89
N LEU A 436 -9.89 -15.20 -6.11
CA LEU A 436 -10.60 -15.55 -7.34
C LEU A 436 -10.62 -17.05 -7.61
N GLY A 437 -9.53 -17.76 -7.37
CA GLY A 437 -9.46 -19.22 -7.47
C GLY A 437 -10.17 -19.94 -6.32
N GLY A 438 -10.63 -19.18 -5.32
CA GLY A 438 -11.25 -19.66 -4.10
C GLY A 438 -12.71 -20.08 -4.26
N TYR A 439 -13.31 -19.81 -5.41
CA TYR A 439 -14.70 -20.16 -5.70
C TYR A 439 -14.86 -21.54 -6.36
N ALA A 440 -15.96 -22.21 -6.05
CA ALA A 440 -16.53 -23.30 -6.83
C ALA A 440 -17.79 -22.75 -7.54
N PHE A 441 -17.89 -22.99 -8.84
CA PHE A 441 -19.02 -22.54 -9.66
C PHE A 441 -19.82 -23.75 -10.10
N GLU A 442 -20.98 -23.95 -9.50
CA GLU A 442 -21.83 -25.13 -9.68
C GLU A 442 -23.27 -24.68 -9.92
N ASN A 443 -23.93 -25.18 -10.95
CA ASN A 443 -25.35 -24.86 -11.26
C ASN A 443 -25.66 -23.35 -11.30
N ARG A 444 -24.77 -22.55 -11.92
CA ARG A 444 -24.84 -21.08 -11.98
C ARG A 444 -24.82 -20.38 -10.62
N LYS A 445 -24.39 -21.08 -9.57
CA LYS A 445 -24.25 -20.58 -8.20
C LYS A 445 -22.79 -20.61 -7.78
N LEU A 446 -22.41 -19.60 -6.99
CA LEU A 446 -21.04 -19.43 -6.53
C LEU A 446 -20.92 -19.88 -5.08
N TYR A 447 -19.92 -20.70 -4.78
CA TYR A 447 -19.61 -21.19 -3.44
C TYR A 447 -18.15 -20.94 -3.09
N TYR A 448 -17.86 -20.65 -1.83
CA TYR A 448 -16.51 -20.63 -1.28
C TYR A 448 -16.04 -22.06 -1.01
N LYS A 449 -14.85 -22.40 -1.50
CA LYS A 449 -14.16 -23.64 -1.13
C LYS A 449 -13.79 -23.62 0.35
N LEU A 450 -13.68 -24.81 0.95
CA LEU A 450 -13.26 -24.98 2.33
C LEU A 450 -11.90 -24.35 2.63
N ALA A 451 -10.93 -24.52 1.73
CA ALA A 451 -9.61 -23.89 1.85
C ALA A 451 -9.71 -22.37 1.90
N THR A 452 -10.61 -21.77 1.11
CA THR A 452 -10.85 -20.32 1.09
C THR A 452 -11.49 -19.83 2.38
N LEU A 453 -12.48 -20.55 2.90
CA LEU A 453 -13.08 -20.22 4.21
C LEU A 453 -12.00 -20.21 5.30
N LYS A 454 -11.12 -21.22 5.31
CA LYS A 454 -9.96 -21.28 6.22
C LYS A 454 -8.96 -20.14 5.97
N ALA A 455 -8.64 -19.82 4.72
CA ALA A 455 -7.72 -18.73 4.38
C ALA A 455 -8.18 -17.37 4.93
N PHE A 456 -9.49 -17.10 4.94
CA PHE A 456 -10.05 -15.89 5.57
C PHE A 456 -10.25 -16.01 7.09
N GLY A 457 -9.91 -17.15 7.69
CA GLY A 457 -10.12 -17.43 9.11
C GLY A 457 -11.59 -17.55 9.51
N MET A 458 -12.46 -17.87 8.55
CA MET A 458 -13.88 -18.11 8.80
C MET A 458 -14.05 -19.46 9.48
N MET A 459 -14.81 -19.49 10.58
CA MET A 459 -15.06 -20.69 11.38
C MET A 459 -16.55 -20.90 11.60
N LYS A 460 -16.90 -22.15 11.90
CA LYS A 460 -18.23 -22.57 12.26
C LYS A 460 -18.40 -22.47 13.76
N MET A 461 -19.50 -21.90 14.21
CA MET A 461 -19.97 -22.02 15.59
C MET A 461 -21.27 -22.80 15.60
N VAL A 462 -21.43 -23.67 16.58
CA VAL A 462 -22.68 -24.38 16.86
C VAL A 462 -23.13 -24.01 18.27
N GLU A 463 -24.38 -23.59 18.40
CA GLU A 463 -25.03 -23.35 19.69
C GLU A 463 -25.65 -24.63 20.25
N GLU A 464 -26.07 -24.58 21.52
CA GLU A 464 -26.67 -25.73 22.20
C GLU A 464 -27.97 -26.21 21.54
N ASP A 465 -28.66 -25.31 20.84
CA ASP A 465 -29.86 -25.57 20.05
C ASP A 465 -29.57 -26.21 18.67
N GLY A 466 -28.29 -26.43 18.34
CA GLY A 466 -27.84 -26.99 17.07
C GLY A 466 -27.76 -25.99 15.91
N ASN A 467 -28.06 -24.70 16.15
CA ASN A 467 -27.98 -23.69 15.11
C ASN A 467 -26.53 -23.38 14.73
N GLU A 468 -26.27 -23.30 13.41
CA GLU A 468 -24.95 -23.06 12.86
C GLU A 468 -24.74 -21.58 12.51
N PHE A 469 -23.56 -21.07 12.83
CA PHE A 469 -23.19 -19.67 12.61
C PHE A 469 -21.81 -19.53 11.98
N LEU A 470 -21.67 -18.49 11.16
CA LEU A 470 -20.40 -18.04 10.59
C LEU A 470 -19.73 -17.06 11.56
N VAL A 471 -18.49 -17.38 11.93
CA VAL A 471 -17.72 -16.62 12.93
C VAL A 471 -16.39 -16.14 12.34
N LEU A 472 -16.00 -14.92 12.70
CA LEU A 472 -14.74 -14.29 12.30
C LEU A 472 -14.05 -13.65 13.51
N HIS A 473 -12.73 -13.53 13.45
CA HIS A 473 -11.96 -12.66 14.34
C HIS A 473 -12.24 -11.19 14.03
N LYS A 474 -12.72 -10.41 15.01
CA LYS A 474 -12.93 -8.97 14.89
C LYS A 474 -11.66 -8.20 15.28
N LEU A 475 -11.15 -7.42 14.34
CA LEU A 475 -10.02 -6.51 14.52
C LEU A 475 -10.52 -5.13 14.98
N TYR A 476 -10.04 -4.70 16.15
CA TYR A 476 -10.26 -3.37 16.70
C TYR A 476 -9.05 -2.46 16.44
N TRP A 477 -9.21 -1.17 16.72
CA TRP A 477 -8.17 -0.15 16.57
C TRP A 477 -6.91 -0.47 17.39
N ILE A 478 -7.04 -0.49 18.71
CA ILE A 478 -5.93 -0.65 19.67
C ILE A 478 -6.18 -1.84 20.60
N ALA A 479 -7.43 -2.01 21.03
CA ALA A 479 -7.82 -3.08 21.94
C ALA A 479 -7.68 -4.46 21.28
N ILE A 480 -7.25 -5.45 22.07
CA ILE A 480 -7.18 -6.84 21.60
C ILE A 480 -7.92 -7.71 22.63
N PRO A 481 -9.26 -7.76 22.56
CA PRO A 481 -10.08 -8.47 23.53
C PRO A 481 -9.65 -9.93 23.63
N ARG A 482 -9.80 -10.55 24.82
CA ARG A 482 -9.55 -11.99 24.97
C ARG A 482 -10.54 -12.84 24.17
N ARG A 483 -11.80 -12.36 24.06
CA ARG A 483 -12.84 -12.91 23.19
C ARG A 483 -12.99 -12.01 21.98
N ASP A 484 -12.37 -12.41 20.88
CA ASP A 484 -12.31 -11.67 19.62
C ASP A 484 -13.09 -12.35 18.50
N LEU A 485 -13.77 -13.46 18.78
CA LEU A 485 -14.64 -14.16 17.84
C LEU A 485 -16.07 -13.60 17.88
N PHE A 486 -16.57 -13.24 16.71
CA PHE A 486 -17.91 -12.68 16.55
C PHE A 486 -18.68 -13.43 15.48
N VAL A 487 -19.95 -13.68 15.79
CA VAL A 487 -20.93 -14.20 14.84
C VAL A 487 -21.29 -13.07 13.87
N ILE A 488 -21.22 -13.36 12.57
CA ILE A 488 -21.52 -12.40 11.49
C ILE A 488 -22.64 -12.88 10.55
N GLY A 489 -23.04 -14.15 10.64
CA GLY A 489 -24.16 -14.68 9.88
C GLY A 489 -24.66 -16.03 10.39
N SER A 490 -25.94 -16.33 10.18
CA SER A 490 -26.51 -17.66 10.39
C SER A 490 -26.29 -18.54 9.15
N VAL A 491 -26.07 -19.83 9.37
CA VAL A 491 -25.81 -20.80 8.31
C VAL A 491 -27.01 -21.74 8.20
N HIS A 492 -27.63 -21.77 7.03
CA HIS A 492 -28.75 -22.65 6.71
C HIS A 492 -28.38 -23.53 5.51
N GLY A 493 -27.99 -24.78 5.79
CA GLY A 493 -27.38 -25.65 4.79
C GLY A 493 -26.10 -25.02 4.23
N LYS A 494 -26.05 -24.82 2.91
CA LYS A 494 -24.90 -24.16 2.25
C LYS A 494 -24.99 -22.63 2.25
N LYS A 495 -26.12 -22.02 2.63
CA LYS A 495 -26.32 -20.57 2.54
C LYS A 495 -25.94 -19.88 3.85
N VAL A 496 -25.44 -18.65 3.74
CA VAL A 496 -25.17 -17.77 4.89
C VAL A 496 -26.06 -16.55 4.80
N GLN A 497 -26.73 -16.22 5.90
CA GLN A 497 -27.53 -15.02 6.02
C GLN A 497 -26.90 -14.08 7.05
N PRO A 498 -26.74 -12.78 6.76
CA PRO A 498 -26.25 -11.81 7.74
C PRO A 498 -27.17 -11.73 8.97
N CYS A 499 -26.58 -11.62 10.16
CA CYS A 499 -27.30 -11.46 11.42
C CYS A 499 -26.64 -10.42 12.34
N ASP A 500 -27.31 -10.08 13.44
CA ASP A 500 -26.77 -9.11 14.40
C ASP A 500 -25.46 -9.61 15.02
N GLU A 501 -24.45 -8.73 15.00
CA GLU A 501 -23.13 -9.06 15.52
C GLU A 501 -23.19 -9.34 17.02
N ARG A 502 -22.71 -10.51 17.42
CA ARG A 502 -22.61 -10.90 18.83
C ARG A 502 -21.36 -11.72 19.10
N LEU A 503 -20.97 -11.76 20.37
CA LEU A 503 -19.85 -12.57 20.83
C LEU A 503 -20.12 -14.05 20.59
N CYS A 504 -19.08 -14.77 20.17
CA CYS A 504 -19.10 -16.20 20.03
C CYS A 504 -19.16 -16.86 21.42
N ASN A 505 -20.26 -17.58 21.69
CA ASN A 505 -20.51 -18.28 22.94
C ASN A 505 -20.58 -19.82 22.79
N GLY A 506 -20.64 -20.32 21.55
CA GLY A 506 -20.80 -21.74 21.26
C GLY A 506 -19.49 -22.48 20.96
N VAL A 507 -19.60 -23.75 20.59
CA VAL A 507 -18.45 -24.59 20.22
C VAL A 507 -17.98 -24.20 18.81
N VAL A 508 -16.68 -23.92 18.67
CA VAL A 508 -16.08 -23.46 17.42
C VAL A 508 -15.33 -24.60 16.74
N SER A 509 -15.59 -24.80 15.46
CA SER A 509 -14.93 -25.80 14.61
C SER A 509 -14.71 -25.28 13.19
N SER A 510 -14.01 -26.06 12.36
CA SER A 510 -13.91 -25.81 10.92
C SER A 510 -15.22 -26.15 10.20
N PHE A 511 -15.48 -25.46 9.09
CA PHE A 511 -16.51 -25.92 8.16
C PHE A 511 -16.09 -27.21 7.46
N THR A 512 -17.04 -28.13 7.33
CA THR A 512 -16.91 -29.38 6.57
C THR A 512 -17.60 -29.33 5.21
N GLN A 513 -18.37 -28.27 4.94
CA GLN A 513 -19.08 -28.04 3.69
C GLN A 513 -18.79 -26.66 3.08
N VAL A 514 -18.91 -26.56 1.76
CA VAL A 514 -18.82 -25.29 1.02
C VAL A 514 -20.00 -24.37 1.36
N LEU A 515 -19.75 -23.06 1.37
CA LEU A 515 -20.77 -22.05 1.68
C LEU A 515 -20.96 -21.09 0.51
N GLY A 516 -22.19 -20.73 0.19
CA GLY A 516 -22.51 -19.81 -0.89
C GLY A 516 -23.92 -19.99 -1.45
N GLY A 517 -24.10 -19.56 -2.70
CA GLY A 517 -25.38 -19.53 -3.38
C GLY A 517 -25.99 -18.13 -3.48
N VAL A 518 -27.19 -18.07 -4.04
CA VAL A 518 -27.91 -16.82 -4.35
C VAL A 518 -28.36 -16.12 -3.08
N VAL A 519 -28.26 -14.79 -3.09
CA VAL A 519 -28.78 -13.89 -2.06
C VAL A 519 -30.31 -13.82 -2.21
N GLY A 520 -31.05 -14.41 -1.25
CA GLY A 520 -32.51 -14.35 -1.17
C GLY A 520 -33.23 -15.37 -2.05
N ASP A 521 -33.82 -16.40 -1.43
CA ASP A 521 -34.74 -17.33 -2.10
C ASP A 521 -35.67 -17.96 -1.04
N THR A 522 -36.44 -17.11 -0.36
CA THR A 522 -37.68 -17.46 0.38
C THR A 522 -38.52 -16.19 0.50
N GLY A 523 -39.69 -16.17 -0.15
CA GLY A 523 -40.54 -14.99 -0.28
C GLY A 523 -40.97 -14.38 1.05
N SER A 524 -40.85 -13.05 1.16
CA SER A 524 -41.63 -12.17 2.06
C SER A 524 -41.07 -10.76 1.95
N ASN A 525 -41.84 -9.76 1.52
CA ASN A 525 -41.41 -8.38 1.27
C ASN A 525 -40.85 -7.58 2.48
N ARG A 526 -40.40 -8.24 3.56
CA ARG A 526 -39.69 -7.65 4.71
C ARG A 526 -38.16 -7.50 4.50
N TRP A 527 -37.60 -8.07 3.42
CA TRP A 527 -36.14 -8.22 3.20
C TRP A 527 -35.36 -6.94 2.86
N LEU A 528 -36.01 -5.85 2.43
CA LEU A 528 -35.30 -4.61 2.05
C LEU A 528 -34.87 -3.73 3.24
N ARG A 529 -35.47 -3.91 4.45
CA ARG A 529 -35.05 -3.16 5.66
C ARG A 529 -33.91 -3.81 6.45
N GLY A 530 -33.67 -5.12 6.29
CA GLY A 530 -32.59 -5.83 6.99
C GLY A 530 -31.24 -5.77 6.25
N ALA A 531 -31.26 -5.54 4.94
CA ALA A 531 -30.06 -5.35 4.14
C ALA A 531 -29.40 -3.97 4.38
N SER A 532 -30.18 -2.94 4.75
CA SER A 532 -29.67 -1.62 5.11
C SER A 532 -29.11 -1.54 6.54
N SER A 533 -29.42 -2.51 7.41
CA SER A 533 -29.02 -2.53 8.82
C SER A 533 -27.70 -3.28 9.08
N ASN A 534 -27.08 -3.88 8.06
CA ASN A 534 -26.14 -5.00 8.24
C ASN A 534 -24.64 -4.65 8.24
N ARG A 535 -24.25 -3.42 8.60
CA ARG A 535 -22.82 -3.07 8.69
C ARG A 535 -22.55 -2.15 9.88
N VAL A 536 -21.90 -2.72 10.90
CA VAL A 536 -21.34 -2.07 12.10
C VAL A 536 -22.35 -1.20 12.84
N ALA A 537 -22.75 -1.63 14.05
CA ALA A 537 -23.57 -0.82 14.93
C ALA A 537 -23.04 0.63 15.01
N LEU A 538 -23.90 1.60 14.74
CA LEU A 538 -23.59 3.04 14.83
C LEU A 538 -23.19 3.49 16.25
N ALA A 539 -23.50 2.67 17.26
CA ALA A 539 -23.25 2.93 18.67
C ALA A 539 -21.97 2.24 19.18
N PRO A 540 -21.15 2.91 20.01
CA PRO A 540 -20.07 2.25 20.72
C PRO A 540 -20.67 1.20 21.66
N ALA A 541 -20.10 0.00 21.69
CA ALA A 541 -20.21 -0.82 22.88
C ALA A 541 -19.46 -0.07 23.99
N THR A 542 -20.18 0.66 24.84
CA THR A 542 -19.64 1.11 26.12
C THR A 542 -19.08 -0.12 26.81
N ILE A 543 -17.75 -0.22 26.85
CA ILE A 543 -17.06 -1.13 27.75
C ILE A 543 -17.46 -0.64 29.14
N LYS A 544 -18.39 -1.35 29.79
CA LYS A 544 -18.57 -1.22 31.24
C LYS A 544 -17.26 -1.69 31.86
N VAL A 545 -16.38 -0.74 32.15
CA VAL A 545 -15.28 -0.94 33.08
C VAL A 545 -15.95 -1.32 34.39
N GLY A 546 -15.77 -2.57 34.82
CA GLY A 546 -16.35 -3.04 36.06
C GLY A 546 -15.93 -2.13 37.21
N SER A 547 -16.90 -1.59 37.93
CA SER A 547 -16.65 -0.91 39.20
C SER A 547 -15.81 -1.81 40.12
N PRO A 548 -14.84 -1.25 40.87
CA PRO A 548 -14.12 -2.01 41.86
C PRO A 548 -15.11 -2.53 42.91
N ARG A 549 -15.02 -3.84 43.20
CA ARG A 549 -15.68 -4.45 44.36
C ARG A 549 -15.15 -3.76 45.61
N ILE A 550 -16.01 -3.07 46.33
CA ILE A 550 -15.77 -2.67 47.72
C ILE A 550 -15.68 -3.95 48.54
N PRO A 551 -14.61 -4.19 49.32
CA PRO A 551 -14.55 -5.32 50.22
C PRO A 551 -15.55 -5.14 51.36
N SER A 552 -16.34 -6.18 51.60
CA SER A 552 -17.16 -6.35 52.79
C SER A 552 -16.29 -6.25 54.04
N LEU A 553 -16.46 -5.18 54.81
CA LEU A 553 -16.04 -5.12 56.21
C LEU A 553 -17.00 -5.98 57.02
N THR A 554 -16.49 -7.10 57.51
CA THR A 554 -17.00 -7.78 58.68
C THR A 554 -16.80 -6.88 59.91
N ASN A 555 -17.90 -6.56 60.58
CA ASN A 555 -18.02 -6.55 62.03
C ASN A 555 -19.39 -7.11 62.37
#